data_AF-A0A9C9CCQ0-F1
#
_entry.id   AF-A0A9C9CCQ0-F1
#
_cell.length_a   1.000
_cell.length_b   1.000
_cell.length_c   1.000
_cell.angle_alpha   90.00
_cell.angle_beta   90.00
_cell.angle_gamma   90.00
#
_symmetry.space_group_name_H-M   'P 1'
#
loop_
_entity.id
_entity.type
_entity.pdbx_description
1 polymer ?
#
loop_
_entity_poly.entity_id
_entity_poly.type
_entity_poly.pdbx_seq_one_letter_code
_entity_poly.pdbx_strand_id
1 'polypeptide(L)'
;MRKYLATTILRLIGWRVEGSLPAEKKLVIVGAPHTSNWDLPLALLCIWAANRRITWVMKKQLFVGPLNTLFRALGGLPVDRSAPNGLIAQIVQLFEQQDEMLFGITPEGTRSRTDHWKTGFYYIALRAGVPICLGYIDYSKKIIGFGPLLQPAGDIEKDMKTIRAFYQQYKGRYPQKQGEIQVKTGPSVQSQKTKSQH
;
A
#
# COMPACT_ATOMS: atom_id res chain seq x y z
N MET A 1 7.63 -21.19 13.49
CA MET A 1 6.37 -21.20 14.25
C MET A 1 5.34 -20.19 13.73
N ARG A 2 5.66 -18.89 13.62
CA ARG A 2 4.72 -17.84 13.15
C ARG A 2 4.10 -18.12 11.77
N LYS A 3 4.90 -18.59 10.80
CA LYS A 3 4.43 -18.99 9.45
C LYS A 3 3.27 -19.99 9.50
N TYR A 4 3.48 -21.11 10.19
CA TYR A 4 2.50 -22.18 10.26
C TYR A 4 1.24 -21.72 10.99
N LEU A 5 1.39 -21.01 12.10
CA LEU A 5 0.26 -20.45 12.83
C LEU A 5 -0.58 -19.50 11.96
N ALA A 6 0.07 -18.56 11.26
CA ALA A 6 -0.64 -17.61 10.40
C ALA A 6 -1.35 -18.33 9.24
N THR A 7 -0.70 -19.33 8.63
CA THR A 7 -1.29 -20.15 7.56
C THR A 7 -2.50 -20.92 8.06
N THR A 8 -2.42 -21.53 9.25
CA THR A 8 -3.53 -22.25 9.87
C THR A 8 -4.69 -21.32 10.19
N ILE A 9 -4.42 -20.16 10.82
CA ILE A 9 -5.46 -19.17 11.13
C ILE A 9 -6.19 -18.76 9.85
N LEU A 10 -5.47 -18.38 8.80
CA LEU A 10 -6.07 -17.98 7.52
C LEU A 10 -6.96 -19.09 6.95
N ARG A 11 -6.49 -20.34 6.92
CA ARG A 11 -7.29 -21.49 6.48
C ARG A 11 -8.55 -21.68 7.31
N LEU A 12 -8.46 -21.56 8.63
CA LEU A 12 -9.61 -21.72 9.55
C LEU A 12 -10.67 -20.62 9.35
N ILE A 13 -10.25 -19.39 9.09
CA ILE A 13 -11.18 -18.29 8.78
C ILE A 13 -11.63 -18.28 7.29
N GLY A 14 -11.25 -19.30 6.53
CA GLY A 14 -11.65 -19.52 5.13
C GLY A 14 -10.90 -18.67 4.11
N TRP A 15 -9.73 -18.13 4.47
CA TRP A 15 -8.87 -17.34 3.60
C TRP A 15 -7.72 -18.17 3.03
N ARG A 16 -7.37 -17.88 1.77
CA ARG A 16 -6.21 -18.47 1.09
C ARG A 16 -5.19 -17.39 0.75
N VAL A 17 -3.91 -17.74 0.91
CA VAL A 17 -2.79 -16.92 0.44
C VAL A 17 -2.46 -17.35 -0.98
N GLU A 18 -2.47 -16.40 -1.91
CA GLU A 18 -2.13 -16.63 -3.31
C GLU A 18 -0.94 -15.78 -3.74
N GLY A 19 -0.18 -16.31 -4.70
CA GLY A 19 1.10 -15.74 -5.11
C GLY A 19 2.20 -15.97 -4.08
N SER A 20 3.42 -15.63 -4.49
CA SER A 20 4.60 -15.65 -3.63
C SER A 20 5.07 -14.22 -3.43
N LEU A 21 5.44 -13.86 -2.20
CA LEU A 21 6.11 -12.58 -1.98
C LEU A 21 7.40 -12.56 -2.80
N PRO A 22 7.67 -11.50 -3.57
CA PRO A 22 8.85 -11.45 -4.42
C PRO A 22 10.16 -11.60 -3.64
N ALA A 23 11.20 -12.13 -4.31
CA ALA A 23 12.49 -12.44 -3.70
C ALA A 23 13.32 -11.18 -3.38
N GLU A 24 12.91 -10.05 -3.93
CA GLU A 24 13.52 -8.75 -3.77
C GLU A 24 13.59 -8.39 -2.28
N LYS A 25 14.79 -7.93 -1.90
CA LYS A 25 15.08 -7.50 -0.53
C LYS A 25 14.40 -6.17 -0.21
N LYS A 26 14.25 -5.30 -1.20
CA LYS A 26 13.65 -3.97 -1.08
C LYS A 26 12.55 -3.79 -2.10
N LEU A 27 11.34 -3.44 -1.65
CA LEU A 27 10.20 -3.15 -2.51
C LEU A 27 9.12 -2.38 -1.75
N VAL A 28 8.24 -1.71 -2.50
CA VAL A 28 7.01 -1.10 -1.98
C VAL A 28 5.84 -2.04 -2.25
N ILE A 29 5.09 -2.45 -1.21
CA ILE A 29 3.85 -3.21 -1.34
C ILE A 29 2.68 -2.23 -1.30
N VAL A 30 1.97 -2.13 -2.42
CA VAL A 30 0.69 -1.43 -2.49
C VAL A 30 -0.38 -2.42 -2.08
N GLY A 31 -1.10 -2.16 -0.99
CA GLY A 31 -2.22 -3.00 -0.55
C GLY A 31 -3.55 -2.39 -0.96
N ALA A 32 -4.28 -3.04 -1.88
CA ALA A 32 -5.61 -2.59 -2.32
C ALA A 32 -6.54 -3.77 -2.68
N PRO A 33 -7.87 -3.63 -2.57
CA PRO A 33 -8.60 -2.45 -2.11
C PRO A 33 -8.62 -2.32 -0.58
N HIS A 34 -8.40 -1.11 -0.04
CA HIS A 34 -8.47 -0.86 1.41
C HIS A 34 -9.81 -0.28 1.85
N THR A 35 -10.74 -1.13 2.31
CA THR A 35 -12.12 -0.74 2.65
C THR A 35 -12.52 -1.08 4.09
N SER A 36 -11.71 -1.83 4.83
CA SER A 36 -12.01 -2.28 6.19
C SER A 36 -10.79 -2.26 7.13
N ASN A 37 -11.03 -2.14 8.43
CA ASN A 37 -9.97 -2.35 9.43
C ASN A 37 -9.47 -3.80 9.43
N TRP A 38 -10.30 -4.75 8.98
CA TRP A 38 -9.94 -6.17 8.86
C TRP A 38 -8.85 -6.43 7.80
N ASP A 39 -8.63 -5.47 6.90
CA ASP A 39 -7.59 -5.58 5.88
C ASP A 39 -6.19 -5.66 6.52
N LEU A 40 -5.95 -4.92 7.61
CA LEU A 40 -4.65 -4.90 8.29
C LEU A 40 -4.32 -6.25 8.98
N PRO A 41 -5.18 -6.83 9.83
CA PRO A 41 -4.95 -8.17 10.38
C PRO A 41 -4.74 -9.23 9.29
N LEU A 42 -5.52 -9.20 8.20
CA LEU A 42 -5.34 -10.13 7.07
C LEU A 42 -3.99 -9.94 6.39
N ALA A 43 -3.58 -8.70 6.11
CA ALA A 43 -2.28 -8.40 5.52
C ALA A 43 -1.11 -8.85 6.41
N LEU A 44 -1.20 -8.65 7.73
CA LEU A 44 -0.19 -9.12 8.69
C LEU A 44 -0.11 -10.65 8.71
N LEU A 45 -1.24 -11.35 8.73
CA LEU A 45 -1.27 -12.81 8.65
C LEU A 45 -0.66 -13.30 7.32
N CYS A 46 -0.96 -12.64 6.20
CA CYS A 46 -0.39 -12.97 4.90
C CYS A 46 1.14 -12.83 4.88
N ILE A 47 1.66 -11.71 5.41
CA ILE A 47 3.12 -11.47 5.51
C ILE A 47 3.80 -12.50 6.42
N TRP A 48 3.17 -12.86 7.54
CA TRP A 48 3.68 -13.90 8.42
C TRP A 48 3.64 -15.29 7.79
N ALA A 49 2.59 -15.61 7.03
CA ALA A 49 2.51 -16.85 6.25
C ALA A 49 3.58 -16.88 5.13
N ALA A 50 3.99 -15.73 4.61
CA ALA A 50 5.13 -15.59 3.71
C ALA A 50 6.50 -15.63 4.43
N ASN A 51 6.53 -15.69 5.77
CA ASN A 51 7.75 -15.67 6.59
C ASN A 51 8.66 -14.46 6.34
N ARG A 52 8.06 -13.29 6.09
CA ARG A 52 8.78 -12.04 5.87
C ARG A 52 8.37 -10.99 6.89
N ARG A 53 9.12 -9.90 6.97
CA ARG A 53 8.80 -8.74 7.82
C ARG A 53 8.41 -7.59 6.91
N ILE A 54 7.43 -6.80 7.37
CA ILE A 54 6.94 -5.64 6.65
C ILE A 54 7.11 -4.40 7.52
N THR A 55 7.54 -3.31 6.91
CA THR A 55 7.53 -1.97 7.49
C THR A 55 6.32 -1.23 6.94
N TRP A 56 5.49 -0.63 7.79
CA TRP A 56 4.29 0.09 7.35
C TRP A 56 4.09 1.34 8.19
N VAL A 57 3.40 2.33 7.65
CA VAL A 57 3.28 3.65 8.28
C VAL A 57 1.91 3.90 8.88
N MET A 58 1.88 4.56 10.03
CA MET A 58 0.64 5.00 10.66
C MET A 58 0.85 6.29 11.44
N LYS A 59 -0.24 7.05 11.66
CA LYS A 59 -0.19 8.33 12.40
C LYS A 59 0.49 8.13 13.75
N LYS A 60 1.49 8.97 14.06
CA LYS A 60 2.23 8.95 15.34
C LYS A 60 1.30 8.98 16.56
N GLN A 61 0.16 9.66 16.49
CA GLN A 61 -0.84 9.73 17.55
C GLN A 61 -1.44 8.37 17.96
N LEU A 62 -1.37 7.35 17.10
CA LEU A 62 -1.85 6.00 17.40
C LEU A 62 -0.79 5.16 18.13
N PHE A 63 0.44 5.64 18.25
CA PHE A 63 1.53 4.98 18.97
C PHE A 63 1.59 5.49 20.42
N VAL A 64 0.57 5.14 21.20
CA VAL A 64 0.45 5.50 22.62
C VAL A 64 0.28 4.26 23.50
N GLY A 65 0.90 4.26 24.68
CA GLY A 65 0.81 3.17 25.66
C GLY A 65 1.18 1.79 25.08
N PRO A 66 0.46 0.71 25.42
CA PRO A 66 0.80 -0.66 24.97
C PRO A 66 0.72 -0.84 23.45
N LEU A 67 -0.09 -0.02 22.77
CA LEU A 67 -0.20 -0.05 21.31
C LEU A 67 1.09 0.38 20.60
N ASN A 68 1.89 1.26 21.21
CA ASN A 68 3.19 1.64 20.66
C ASN A 68 4.11 0.42 20.53
N THR A 69 4.25 -0.36 21.61
CA THR A 69 5.07 -1.58 21.64
C THR A 69 4.55 -2.60 20.65
N LEU A 70 3.22 -2.81 20.61
CA LEU A 70 2.59 -3.73 19.67
C LEU A 70 2.87 -3.32 18.23
N PHE A 71 2.55 -2.09 17.82
CA PHE A 71 2.72 -1.67 16.43
C PHE A 71 4.19 -1.72 16.00
N ARG A 72 5.12 -1.31 16.86
CA ARG A 72 6.56 -1.43 16.55
C ARG A 72 7.01 -2.89 16.38
N ALA A 73 6.55 -3.79 17.24
CA ALA A 73 6.84 -5.22 17.11
C ALA A 73 6.26 -5.84 15.81
N LEU A 74 5.19 -5.24 15.28
CA LEU A 74 4.57 -5.58 13.99
C LEU A 74 5.21 -4.85 12.79
N GLY A 75 6.26 -4.06 12.99
CA GLY A 75 6.94 -3.28 11.93
C GLY A 75 6.29 -1.92 11.62
N GLY A 76 5.40 -1.45 12.49
CA GLY A 76 4.77 -0.14 12.37
C GLY A 76 5.74 1.00 12.65
N LEU A 77 5.82 1.92 11.70
CA LEU A 77 6.64 3.13 11.76
C LEU A 77 5.73 4.34 11.99
N PRO A 78 5.87 5.04 13.14
CA PRO A 78 5.11 6.24 13.39
C PRO A 78 5.60 7.35 12.46
N VAL A 79 4.69 7.90 11.66
CA VAL A 79 5.01 9.03 10.79
C VAL A 79 4.35 10.30 11.27
N ASP A 80 5.14 11.36 11.26
CA ASP A 80 4.67 12.73 11.37
C ASP A 80 4.48 13.30 9.96
N ARG A 81 3.22 13.53 9.59
CA ARG A 81 2.86 14.07 8.26
C ARG A 81 3.02 15.58 8.18
N SER A 82 3.26 16.26 9.31
CA SER A 82 3.58 17.69 9.37
C SER A 82 5.09 17.98 9.37
N ALA A 83 5.94 16.94 9.40
CA ALA A 83 7.38 17.11 9.39
C ALA A 83 7.87 17.77 8.08
N PRO A 84 8.86 18.69 8.15
CA PRO A 84 9.32 19.47 7.00
C PRO A 84 9.90 18.61 5.88
N ASN A 85 10.50 17.45 6.22
CA ASN A 85 11.12 16.55 5.25
C ASN A 85 10.10 15.66 4.50
N GLY A 86 8.81 15.73 4.85
CA GLY A 86 7.75 14.97 4.19
C GLY A 86 7.87 13.44 4.34
N LEU A 87 6.78 12.72 4.07
CA LEU A 87 6.76 11.26 4.19
C LEU A 87 7.70 10.58 3.18
N ILE A 88 7.76 11.09 1.95
CA ILE A 88 8.50 10.45 0.85
C ILE A 88 10.00 10.39 1.18
N ALA A 89 10.62 11.50 1.57
CA ALA A 89 12.06 11.53 1.84
C ALA A 89 12.42 10.64 3.04
N GLN A 90 11.59 10.63 4.08
CA GLN A 90 11.80 9.75 5.25
C GLN A 90 11.83 8.27 4.85
N ILE A 91 10.90 7.83 4.00
CA ILE A 91 10.87 6.42 3.59
C ILE A 91 12.00 6.08 2.61
N VAL A 92 12.37 6.99 1.71
CA VAL A 92 13.52 6.81 0.82
C VAL A 92 14.81 6.65 1.63
N GLN A 93 15.02 7.49 2.63
CA GLN A 93 16.18 7.39 3.52
C GLN A 93 16.22 6.05 4.28
N LEU A 94 15.06 5.52 4.69
CA LEU A 94 15.00 4.19 5.32
C LEU A 94 15.38 3.08 4.33
N PHE A 95 14.97 3.18 3.07
CA PHE A 95 15.40 2.23 2.04
C PHE A 95 16.92 2.26 1.81
N GLU A 96 17.56 3.41 1.94
CA GLU A 96 19.02 3.55 1.83
C GLU A 96 19.74 2.91 3.03
N GLN A 97 19.18 3.06 4.24
CA GLN A 97 19.81 2.60 5.49
C GLN A 97 19.62 1.11 5.79
N GLN A 98 18.65 0.44 5.18
CA GLN A 98 18.31 -0.95 5.46
C GLN A 98 18.70 -1.84 4.28
N ASP A 99 19.35 -2.99 4.52
CA ASP A 99 19.65 -3.95 3.44
C ASP A 99 18.39 -4.66 2.91
N GLU A 100 17.40 -4.85 3.78
CA GLU A 100 16.10 -5.46 3.46
C GLU A 100 14.96 -4.63 4.02
N MET A 101 14.00 -4.26 3.17
CA MET A 101 12.84 -3.48 3.57
C MET A 101 11.65 -3.74 2.63
N LEU A 102 10.59 -4.34 3.17
CA LEU A 102 9.31 -4.44 2.49
C LEU A 102 8.39 -3.36 3.02
N PHE A 103 8.08 -2.35 2.21
CA PHE A 103 7.33 -1.19 2.67
C PHE A 103 5.85 -1.27 2.27
N GLY A 104 4.96 -1.54 3.23
CA GLY A 104 3.52 -1.59 3.01
C GLY A 104 2.84 -0.23 3.08
N ILE A 105 2.05 0.09 2.05
CA ILE A 105 1.23 1.31 2.02
C ILE A 105 -0.09 1.09 1.28
N THR A 106 -1.16 1.71 1.78
CA THR A 106 -2.47 1.78 1.11
C THR A 106 -2.60 3.16 0.43
N PRO A 107 -2.64 3.23 -0.90
CA PRO A 107 -2.60 4.48 -1.65
C PRO A 107 -3.88 5.31 -1.49
N GLU A 108 -5.02 4.70 -1.14
CA GLU A 108 -6.25 5.40 -0.80
C GLU A 108 -6.05 6.30 0.44
N GLY A 109 -5.22 5.84 1.39
CA GLY A 109 -4.89 6.56 2.63
C GLY A 109 -6.05 6.75 3.60
N THR A 110 -7.21 6.17 3.29
CA THR A 110 -8.44 6.09 4.10
C THR A 110 -9.21 4.82 3.69
N ARG A 111 -10.18 4.42 4.51
CA ARG A 111 -11.12 3.31 4.23
C ARG A 111 -12.43 3.81 3.64
N SER A 112 -12.59 5.12 3.51
CA SER A 112 -13.70 5.77 2.82
C SER A 112 -13.41 5.86 1.33
N ARG A 113 -14.46 5.96 0.51
CA ARG A 113 -14.30 6.17 -0.94
C ARG A 113 -13.49 7.44 -1.21
N THR A 114 -12.54 7.33 -2.14
CA THR A 114 -11.78 8.45 -2.68
C THR A 114 -11.95 8.54 -4.20
N ASP A 115 -11.83 9.73 -4.73
CA ASP A 115 -11.83 10.03 -6.16
C ASP A 115 -10.45 9.77 -6.80
N HIS A 116 -9.39 9.70 -5.99
CA HIS A 116 -8.04 9.42 -6.47
C HIS A 116 -7.20 8.70 -5.40
N TRP A 117 -6.10 8.12 -5.85
CA TRP A 117 -5.03 7.57 -5.05
C TRP A 117 -3.94 8.61 -4.79
N LYS A 118 -3.34 8.57 -3.59
CA LYS A 118 -2.16 9.36 -3.27
C LYS A 118 -0.96 8.79 -4.01
N THR A 119 -0.12 9.66 -4.56
CA THR A 119 1.05 9.29 -5.37
C THR A 119 2.31 8.96 -4.57
N GLY A 120 2.25 9.05 -3.23
CA GLY A 120 3.41 8.86 -2.37
C GLY A 120 4.10 7.50 -2.54
N PHE A 121 3.33 6.40 -2.69
CA PHE A 121 3.89 5.07 -2.91
C PHE A 121 4.76 5.02 -4.19
N TYR A 122 4.30 5.68 -5.25
CA TYR A 122 4.96 5.70 -6.55
C TYR A 122 6.28 6.46 -6.48
N TYR A 123 6.28 7.66 -5.89
CA TYR A 123 7.49 8.46 -5.76
C TYR A 123 8.48 7.90 -4.74
N ILE A 124 8.02 7.17 -3.72
CA ILE A 124 8.90 6.42 -2.82
C ILE A 124 9.63 5.34 -3.63
N ALA A 125 8.89 4.50 -4.36
CA ALA A 125 9.46 3.42 -5.16
C ALA A 125 10.42 3.94 -6.23
N LEU A 126 10.02 4.97 -6.97
CA LEU A 126 10.83 5.60 -8.02
C LEU A 126 12.14 6.17 -7.48
N ARG A 127 12.09 6.93 -6.37
CA ARG A 127 13.29 7.57 -5.79
C ARG A 127 14.20 6.57 -5.10
N ALA A 128 13.65 5.54 -4.46
CA ALA A 128 14.44 4.48 -3.85
C ALA A 128 14.99 3.47 -4.88
N GLY A 129 14.56 3.55 -6.15
CA GLY A 129 14.97 2.61 -7.19
C GLY A 129 14.47 1.18 -6.96
N VAL A 130 13.33 1.01 -6.29
CA VAL A 130 12.78 -0.30 -5.91
C VAL A 130 11.46 -0.59 -6.64
N PRO A 131 11.11 -1.87 -6.87
CA PRO A 131 9.86 -2.21 -7.53
C PRO A 131 8.65 -2.03 -6.61
N ILE A 132 7.49 -1.91 -7.24
CA ILE A 132 6.18 -1.91 -6.60
C ILE A 132 5.56 -3.30 -6.74
N CYS A 133 5.30 -3.97 -5.62
CA CYS A 133 4.52 -5.19 -5.57
C CYS A 133 3.03 -4.86 -5.40
N LEU A 134 2.19 -5.40 -6.28
CA LEU A 134 0.75 -5.18 -6.24
C LEU A 134 0.08 -6.20 -5.31
N GLY A 135 0.03 -5.89 -4.02
CA GLY A 135 -0.63 -6.71 -3.00
C GLY A 135 -2.15 -6.52 -3.01
N TYR A 136 -2.89 -7.63 -2.97
CA TYR A 136 -4.34 -7.58 -3.13
C TYR A 136 -5.10 -8.33 -2.04
N ILE A 137 -6.34 -7.89 -1.80
CA ILE A 137 -7.32 -8.58 -0.99
C ILE A 137 -8.62 -8.68 -1.78
N ASP A 138 -9.18 -9.88 -1.88
CA ASP A 138 -10.49 -10.12 -2.48
C ASP A 138 -11.39 -10.86 -1.51
N TYR A 139 -12.33 -10.13 -0.93
CA TYR A 139 -13.31 -10.67 0.01
C TYR A 139 -14.37 -11.54 -0.66
N SER A 140 -14.60 -11.38 -1.97
CA SER A 140 -15.57 -12.20 -2.70
C SER A 140 -15.06 -13.63 -2.88
N LYS A 141 -13.74 -13.78 -3.08
CA LYS A 141 -13.06 -15.08 -3.22
C LYS A 141 -12.35 -15.54 -1.94
N LYS A 142 -12.29 -14.68 -0.92
CA LYS A 142 -11.48 -14.85 0.31
C LYS A 142 -10.02 -15.19 0.01
N ILE A 143 -9.40 -14.43 -0.90
CA ILE A 143 -7.99 -14.57 -1.26
C ILE A 143 -7.23 -13.29 -0.92
N ILE A 144 -6.01 -13.45 -0.45
CA ILE A 144 -5.07 -12.35 -0.18
C ILE A 144 -3.71 -12.76 -0.76
N GLY A 145 -2.98 -11.83 -1.33
CA GLY A 145 -1.79 -12.23 -2.04
C GLY A 145 -0.91 -11.10 -2.55
N PHE A 146 0.11 -11.54 -3.27
CA PHE A 146 1.07 -10.69 -3.95
C PHE A 146 0.95 -10.91 -5.45
N GLY A 147 0.70 -9.83 -6.17
CA GLY A 147 0.62 -9.79 -7.62
C GLY A 147 1.98 -9.51 -8.28
N PRO A 148 1.98 -9.04 -9.54
CA PRO A 148 3.20 -8.76 -10.27
C PRO A 148 3.97 -7.60 -9.65
N LEU A 149 5.27 -7.56 -9.99
CA LEU A 149 6.12 -6.41 -9.76
C LEU A 149 5.99 -5.42 -10.91
N LEU A 150 5.92 -4.14 -10.57
CA LEU A 150 6.02 -3.03 -11.49
C LEU A 150 7.24 -2.20 -11.11
N GLN A 151 8.19 -2.04 -12.04
CA GLN A 151 9.27 -1.07 -11.89
C GLN A 151 8.76 0.30 -12.34
N PRO A 152 8.75 1.33 -11.48
CA PRO A 152 8.30 2.67 -11.88
C PRO A 152 9.15 3.21 -13.02
N ALA A 153 8.52 3.56 -14.15
CA ALA A 153 9.20 4.06 -15.35
C ALA A 153 9.42 5.58 -15.32
N GLY A 154 8.85 6.27 -14.33
CA GLY A 154 8.84 7.74 -14.26
C GLY A 154 7.60 8.38 -14.90
N ASP A 155 6.87 7.64 -15.72
CA ASP A 155 5.55 8.03 -16.27
C ASP A 155 4.43 7.45 -15.40
N ILE A 156 4.00 8.24 -14.42
CA ILE A 156 2.97 7.81 -13.46
C ILE A 156 1.63 7.51 -14.13
N GLU A 157 1.27 8.19 -15.23
CA GLU A 157 0.00 7.96 -15.89
C GLU A 157 -0.01 6.60 -16.59
N LYS A 158 1.08 6.27 -17.29
CA LYS A 158 1.28 4.97 -17.91
C LYS A 158 1.30 3.85 -16.88
N ASP A 159 2.06 4.01 -15.80
CA ASP A 159 2.19 2.99 -14.77
C ASP A 159 0.87 2.77 -14.03
N MET A 160 0.12 3.85 -13.77
CA MET A 160 -1.19 3.76 -13.14
C MET A 160 -2.25 3.08 -14.00
N LYS A 161 -2.13 3.09 -15.34
CA LYS A 161 -2.99 2.27 -16.21
C LYS A 161 -2.76 0.78 -15.96
N THR A 162 -1.50 0.35 -15.86
CA THR A 162 -1.14 -1.04 -15.52
C THR A 162 -1.64 -1.43 -14.13
N ILE A 163 -1.43 -0.56 -13.14
CA ILE A 163 -1.90 -0.77 -11.76
C ILE A 163 -3.42 -0.90 -11.72
N ARG A 164 -4.15 -0.01 -12.40
CA ARG A 164 -5.62 -0.06 -12.48
C ARG A 164 -6.11 -1.35 -13.13
N ALA A 165 -5.52 -1.75 -14.24
CA ALA A 165 -5.89 -2.97 -14.95
C ALA A 165 -5.70 -4.23 -14.09
N PHE A 166 -4.69 -4.24 -13.21
CA PHE A 166 -4.50 -5.32 -12.25
C PHE A 166 -5.59 -5.35 -11.17
N TYR A 167 -5.91 -4.20 -10.57
CA TYR A 167 -6.78 -4.15 -9.40
C TYR A 167 -8.28 -4.19 -9.68
N GLN A 168 -8.73 -3.89 -10.91
CA GLN A 168 -10.15 -3.83 -11.27
C GLN A 168 -10.95 -5.11 -10.96
N GLN A 169 -10.27 -6.24 -10.89
CA GLN A 169 -10.88 -7.55 -10.63
C GLN A 169 -11.15 -7.84 -9.14
N TYR A 170 -10.51 -7.12 -8.21
CA TYR A 170 -10.56 -7.44 -6.79
C TYR A 170 -11.61 -6.62 -6.04
N LYS A 171 -12.29 -7.28 -5.10
CA LYS A 171 -13.39 -6.70 -4.33
C LYS A 171 -13.03 -6.60 -2.85
N GLY A 172 -13.06 -5.38 -2.32
CA GLY A 172 -12.92 -5.10 -0.89
C GLY A 172 -14.13 -5.60 -0.10
N ARG A 173 -14.04 -5.58 1.24
CA ARG A 173 -15.14 -5.97 2.13
C ARG A 173 -16.39 -5.12 1.91
N TYR A 174 -16.17 -3.83 1.62
CA TYR A 174 -17.22 -2.88 1.29
C TYR A 174 -16.93 -2.30 -0.10
N PRO A 175 -17.37 -2.97 -1.18
CA PRO A 175 -17.05 -2.55 -2.55
C PRO A 175 -17.47 -1.11 -2.87
N GLN A 176 -18.56 -0.62 -2.28
CA GLN A 176 -19.03 0.76 -2.40
C GLN A 176 -18.04 1.81 -1.83
N LYS A 177 -17.08 1.38 -1.01
CA LYS A 177 -16.00 2.24 -0.49
C LYS A 177 -14.73 2.19 -1.31
N GLN A 178 -14.66 1.37 -2.36
CA GLN A 178 -13.50 1.33 -3.26
C GLN A 178 -13.43 2.65 -4.04
N GLY A 179 -12.31 3.34 -3.88
CA GLY A 179 -12.03 4.57 -4.62
C GLY A 179 -11.58 4.31 -6.06
N GLU A 180 -11.58 5.36 -6.86
CA GLU A 180 -11.07 5.31 -8.23
C GLU A 180 -9.54 5.20 -8.24
N ILE A 181 -9.02 4.22 -8.99
CA ILE A 181 -7.58 3.96 -9.12
C ILE A 181 -7.01 4.92 -10.16
N GLN A 182 -6.91 6.19 -9.80
CA GLN A 182 -6.36 7.25 -10.64
C GLN A 182 -5.57 8.24 -9.80
N VAL A 183 -4.69 8.99 -10.44
CA VAL A 183 -4.02 10.11 -9.79
C VAL A 183 -4.85 11.36 -9.97
N LYS A 184 -4.71 12.32 -9.07
CA LYS A 184 -5.33 13.63 -9.25
C LYS A 184 -4.69 14.29 -10.47
N THR A 185 -5.43 14.39 -11.56
CA THR A 185 -5.06 15.28 -12.67
C THR A 185 -5.10 16.71 -12.13
N GLY A 186 -4.02 17.48 -12.35
CA GLY A 186 -4.08 18.92 -12.12
C GLY A 186 -5.19 19.55 -12.97
N PRO A 187 -5.65 20.77 -12.66
CA PRO A 187 -6.56 21.47 -13.56
C PRO A 187 -5.91 21.52 -14.94
N SER A 188 -6.61 21.01 -15.96
CA SER A 188 -6.21 21.13 -17.35
C SER A 188 -5.92 22.58 -17.67
N VAL A 189 -4.72 22.88 -18.18
CA VAL A 189 -4.25 24.22 -18.58
C VAL A 189 -5.17 24.89 -19.63
N GLN A 190 -6.15 24.17 -20.19
CA GLN A 190 -7.09 24.67 -21.19
C GLN A 190 -8.25 25.53 -20.66
N SER A 191 -8.43 25.72 -19.35
CA SER A 191 -9.53 26.56 -18.81
C SER A 191 -9.16 28.02 -18.52
N GLN A 192 -7.92 28.47 -18.75
CA GLN A 192 -7.49 29.84 -18.44
C GLN A 192 -7.44 30.81 -19.64
N LYS A 193 -7.85 30.39 -20.85
CA LYS A 193 -7.87 31.27 -22.03
C LYS A 193 -9.20 31.97 -22.33
N THR A 194 -10.21 31.88 -21.47
CA THR A 194 -11.56 32.46 -21.74
C THR A 194 -12.00 33.54 -20.76
N LYS A 195 -11.07 34.21 -20.05
CA LYS A 195 -11.40 35.37 -19.19
C LYS A 195 -10.42 36.54 -19.37
N SER A 196 -10.12 36.90 -20.61
CA SER A 196 -9.56 38.22 -20.95
C SER A 196 -10.12 38.66 -22.29
N GLN A 197 -11.41 39.01 -22.27
CA GLN A 197 -12.12 39.81 -23.27
C GLN A 197 -13.55 39.95 -22.75
N HIS A 198 -13.75 40.91 -21.85
CA HIS A 198 -14.95 41.74 -21.69
C HIS A 198 -14.64 42.82 -20.64
#